data_AF-A0A654CA90-F1
#
_entry.id   AF-A0A654CA90-F1
#
_cell.length_a   1.000
_cell.length_b   1.000
_cell.length_c   1.000
_cell.angle_alpha   90.00
_cell.angle_beta   90.00
_cell.angle_gamma   90.00
#
_symmetry.space_group_name_H-M   'P 1'
#
loop_
_entity.id
_entity.type
_entity.pdbx_description
1 polymer ?
#
loop_
_entity_poly.entity_id
_entity_poly.type
_entity_poly.pdbx_seq_one_letter_code
_entity_poly.pdbx_strand_id
1 'polypeptide(L)'
;MHPNKNGLQQRDIVGTNLAETKFWKRLLEDYQTRQVIFELKNYRDLSASDYRQVNSYLCNEYGKAAFIITRDFNNNLSKDKELSWAKELYNDHRKLIIKLSAKFLEKHLRKARSPHKHDAADKELNNLIDTYFRQYLISKSR
;
A
#
# COMPACT_ATOMS: atom_id res chain seq x y z
N MET A 1 1.50 -21.02 21.44
CA MET A 1 2.43 -20.23 20.62
C MET A 1 2.43 -18.80 21.14
N HIS A 2 3.58 -18.21 21.47
CA HIS A 2 3.65 -16.84 21.96
C HIS A 2 3.54 -15.84 20.80
N PRO A 3 2.55 -14.94 20.78
CA PRO A 3 2.37 -13.98 19.67
C PRO A 3 3.51 -12.96 19.54
N ASN A 4 4.30 -12.74 20.61
CA ASN A 4 5.18 -11.57 20.75
C ASN A 4 6.63 -11.89 21.19
N LYS A 5 7.24 -13.03 20.78
CA LYS A 5 8.67 -13.25 21.05
C LYS A 5 9.62 -12.37 20.21
N ASN A 6 9.12 -11.77 19.12
CA ASN A 6 9.91 -10.98 18.15
C ASN A 6 9.59 -9.48 18.14
N GLY A 7 9.04 -8.90 19.22
CA GLY A 7 8.57 -7.50 19.25
C GLY A 7 9.60 -6.43 18.83
N LEU A 8 10.90 -6.75 18.86
CA LEU A 8 11.99 -5.88 18.39
C LEU A 8 12.15 -5.81 16.85
N GLN A 9 11.53 -6.72 16.10
CA GLN A 9 11.61 -6.79 14.63
C GLN A 9 10.26 -6.59 13.93
N GLN A 10 9.20 -6.27 14.67
CA GLN A 10 7.88 -6.03 14.08
C GLN A 10 7.92 -4.74 13.25
N ARG A 11 7.84 -4.87 11.93
CA ARG A 11 7.91 -3.76 10.95
C ARG A 11 6.58 -3.54 10.25
N ASP A 12 5.54 -4.23 10.69
CA ASP A 12 4.18 -4.14 10.20
C ASP A 12 3.30 -3.39 11.20
N ILE A 13 2.53 -2.43 10.69
CA ILE A 13 1.49 -1.72 11.45
C ILE A 13 0.14 -2.21 10.90
N VAL A 14 -0.81 -2.47 11.80
CA VAL A 14 -2.19 -2.81 11.44
C VAL A 14 -3.11 -1.68 11.89
N GLY A 15 -3.96 -1.19 10.99
CA GLY A 15 -4.97 -0.18 11.30
C GLY A 15 -6.37 -0.61 10.90
N THR A 16 -7.37 -0.33 11.74
CA THR A 16 -8.78 -0.57 11.38
C THR A 16 -9.25 0.46 10.36
N ASN A 17 -9.80 -0.03 9.25
CA ASN A 17 -10.43 0.80 8.23
C ASN A 17 -11.85 1.20 8.64
N LEU A 18 -12.02 2.45 9.06
CA LEU A 18 -13.31 3.03 9.43
C LEU A 18 -14.12 3.56 8.24
N ALA A 19 -13.57 3.53 7.02
CA ALA A 19 -14.21 4.02 5.80
C ALA A 19 -14.67 5.49 5.85
N GLU A 20 -14.00 6.34 6.65
CA GLU A 20 -14.38 7.74 6.87
C GLU A 20 -14.20 8.63 5.65
N THR A 21 -13.27 8.28 4.75
CA THR A 21 -12.96 9.05 3.55
C THR A 21 -13.20 8.23 2.29
N LYS A 22 -13.25 8.91 1.13
CA LYS A 22 -13.48 8.25 -0.16
C LYS A 22 -12.44 7.17 -0.45
N PHE A 23 -11.17 7.43 -0.14
CA PHE A 23 -10.11 6.44 -0.31
C PHE A 23 -10.32 5.20 0.56
N TRP A 24 -10.58 5.41 1.86
CA TRP A 24 -10.73 4.31 2.82
C TRP A 24 -11.98 3.48 2.56
N LYS A 25 -13.08 4.14 2.15
CA LYS A 25 -14.29 3.48 1.69
C LYS A 25 -14.02 2.60 0.46
N ARG A 26 -13.27 3.12 -0.52
CA ARG A 26 -12.85 2.34 -1.69
C ARG A 26 -12.03 1.10 -1.31
N LEU A 27 -11.08 1.21 -0.39
CA LEU A 27 -10.33 0.05 0.12
C LEU A 27 -11.22 -0.98 0.80
N LEU A 28 -12.21 -0.53 1.56
CA LEU A 28 -13.15 -1.42 2.23
C LEU A 28 -14.05 -2.15 1.22
N GLU A 29 -14.61 -1.42 0.25
CA GLU A 29 -15.61 -1.95 -0.69
C GLU A 29 -14.97 -2.75 -1.83
N ASP A 30 -13.97 -2.19 -2.53
CA ASP A 30 -13.37 -2.82 -3.71
C ASP A 30 -12.41 -3.96 -3.34
N TYR A 31 -11.74 -3.83 -2.18
CA TYR A 31 -10.68 -4.74 -1.74
C TYR A 31 -10.99 -5.47 -0.45
N GLN A 32 -12.19 -5.32 0.10
CA GLN A 32 -12.65 -6.04 1.30
C GLN A 32 -11.68 -5.89 2.49
N THR A 33 -10.99 -4.75 2.57
CA THR A 33 -9.88 -4.54 3.52
C THR A 33 -10.39 -3.80 4.76
N ARG A 34 -10.69 -4.58 5.81
CA ARG A 34 -11.14 -4.08 7.13
C ARG A 34 -9.97 -3.77 8.06
N GLN A 35 -8.92 -4.58 7.99
CA GLN A 35 -7.66 -4.38 8.71
C GLN A 35 -6.57 -4.09 7.69
N VAL A 36 -6.02 -2.88 7.71
CA VAL A 36 -5.05 -2.42 6.73
C VAL A 36 -3.64 -2.69 7.25
N ILE A 37 -2.85 -3.43 6.46
CA ILE A 37 -1.43 -3.68 6.75
C ILE A 37 -0.56 -2.58 6.13
N PHE A 38 0.40 -2.10 6.92
CA PHE A 38 1.49 -1.23 6.47
C PHE A 38 2.84 -1.91 6.78
N GLU A 39 3.48 -2.48 5.76
CA GLU A 39 4.81 -3.09 5.88
C GLU A 39 5.90 -2.03 5.70
N LEU A 40 6.82 -1.91 6.67
CA LEU A 40 7.90 -0.92 6.68
C LEU A 40 9.23 -1.55 6.21
N LYS A 41 9.76 -1.07 5.08
CA LYS A 41 11.09 -1.40 4.58
C LYS A 41 12.03 -0.21 4.72
N ASN A 42 13.05 -0.33 5.58
CA ASN A 42 14.03 0.73 5.79
C ASN A 42 15.15 0.75 4.73
N TYR A 43 14.80 0.57 3.47
CA TYR A 43 15.69 0.62 2.30
C TYR A 43 14.90 1.04 1.06
N ARG A 44 15.61 1.36 -0.03
CA ARG A 44 15.01 1.87 -1.26
C ARG A 44 14.55 0.75 -2.18
N ASP A 45 15.45 -0.18 -2.47
CA ASP A 45 15.25 -1.18 -3.51
C ASP A 45 14.43 -2.36 -2.98
N LEU A 46 13.17 -2.40 -3.37
CA LEU A 46 12.31 -3.54 -3.05
C LEU A 46 12.66 -4.76 -3.90
N SER A 47 12.45 -5.93 -3.29
CA SER A 47 12.67 -7.24 -3.89
C SER A 47 11.35 -8.00 -4.06
N ALA A 48 11.37 -9.07 -4.86
CA ALA A 48 10.22 -9.95 -5.01
C ALA A 48 9.77 -10.57 -3.67
N SER A 49 10.71 -10.87 -2.76
CA SER A 49 10.39 -11.39 -1.43
C SER A 49 9.59 -10.40 -0.59
N ASP A 50 9.80 -9.09 -0.77
CA ASP A 50 9.05 -8.07 -0.04
C ASP A 50 7.58 -8.08 -0.44
N TYR A 51 7.30 -8.19 -1.74
CA TYR A 51 5.94 -8.32 -2.27
C TYR A 51 5.28 -9.64 -1.84
N ARG A 52 6.03 -10.76 -1.84
CA ARG A 52 5.52 -12.06 -1.37
C ARG A 52 5.21 -12.06 0.12
N GLN A 53 6.04 -11.41 0.93
CA GLN A 53 5.80 -11.26 2.36
C GLN A 53 4.49 -10.51 2.60
N VAL A 54 4.30 -9.35 1.96
CA VAL A 54 3.04 -8.59 2.08
C VAL A 54 1.84 -9.40 1.59
N ASN A 55 1.97 -10.10 0.46
CA ASN A 55 0.92 -10.96 -0.07
C ASN A 55 0.46 -12.04 0.93
N SER A 56 1.38 -12.56 1.75
CA SER A 56 1.10 -13.60 2.75
C SER A 56 0.13 -13.12 3.86
N TYR A 57 0.07 -11.80 4.11
CA TYR A 57 -0.85 -11.21 5.08
C TYR A 57 -2.26 -10.99 4.51
N LEU A 58 -2.40 -10.89 3.17
CA LEU A 58 -3.63 -10.50 2.51
C LEU A 58 -4.63 -11.66 2.43
N CYS A 59 -5.32 -11.92 3.55
CA CYS A 59 -6.40 -12.88 3.69
C CYS A 59 -7.41 -12.42 4.76
N ASN A 60 -8.62 -13.00 4.76
CA ASN A 60 -9.67 -12.73 5.75
C ASN A 60 -9.92 -11.22 5.93
N GLU A 61 -9.87 -10.73 7.17
CA GLU A 61 -10.09 -9.33 7.54
C GLU A 61 -9.07 -8.35 6.93
N TYR A 62 -7.88 -8.83 6.58
CA TYR A 62 -6.86 -8.03 5.90
C TYR A 62 -7.17 -7.78 4.43
N GLY A 63 -8.16 -8.50 3.87
CA GLY A 63 -8.64 -8.27 2.52
C GLY A 63 -7.58 -8.46 1.45
N LYS A 64 -7.63 -7.58 0.43
CA LYS A 64 -6.84 -7.68 -0.79
C LYS A 64 -5.97 -6.46 -1.03
N ALA A 65 -5.84 -5.54 -0.07
CA ALA A 65 -5.00 -4.37 -0.24
C ALA A 65 -4.10 -4.10 0.99
N ALA A 66 -2.84 -3.76 0.72
CA ALA A 66 -1.88 -3.38 1.74
C ALA A 66 -0.92 -2.30 1.24
N PHE A 67 -0.19 -1.70 2.16
CA PHE A 67 0.86 -0.74 1.88
C PHE A 67 2.24 -1.34 2.11
N ILE A 68 3.18 -0.98 1.24
CA ILE A 68 4.61 -1.13 1.49
C ILE A 68 5.25 0.26 1.53
N ILE A 69 5.85 0.60 2.67
CA ILE A 69 6.49 1.89 2.91
C ILE A 69 8.00 1.70 2.80
N THR A 70 8.66 2.56 2.03
CA THR A 70 10.09 2.39 1.70
C THR A 70 10.87 3.68 1.88
N ARG A 71 12.22 3.59 1.84
CA ARG A 71 13.11 4.76 1.81
C ARG A 71 13.27 5.38 0.43
N ASP A 72 12.52 4.90 -0.57
CA ASP A 72 12.50 5.47 -1.91
C ASP A 72 11.99 6.93 -1.86
N PHE A 73 12.19 7.64 -2.97
CA PHE A 73 11.72 8.99 -3.22
C PHE A 73 10.43 9.01 -4.06
N ASN A 74 10.09 7.91 -4.75
CA ASN A 74 8.92 7.84 -5.62
C ASN A 74 7.90 6.77 -5.15
N ASN A 75 6.61 7.07 -5.31
CA ASN A 75 5.50 6.12 -5.05
C ASN A 75 5.18 5.25 -6.28
N ASN A 76 5.65 5.66 -7.46
CA ASN A 76 5.49 4.88 -8.67
C ASN A 76 6.34 3.60 -8.61
N LEU A 77 5.81 2.56 -9.24
CA LEU A 77 6.52 1.30 -9.39
C LEU A 77 7.63 1.47 -10.43
N SER A 78 8.82 0.97 -10.10
CA SER A 78 9.90 0.85 -11.09
C SER A 78 9.45 -0.02 -12.27
N LYS A 79 9.75 0.44 -13.49
CA LYS A 79 9.16 -0.08 -14.73
C LYS A 79 9.36 -1.58 -14.97
N ASP A 80 10.48 -2.15 -14.50
CA ASP A 80 10.85 -3.51 -14.88
C ASP A 80 10.58 -4.55 -13.79
N LYS A 81 10.88 -4.23 -12.52
CA LYS A 81 10.83 -5.21 -11.42
C LYS A 81 9.54 -5.12 -10.61
N GLU A 82 9.36 -4.02 -9.88
CA GLU A 82 8.20 -3.83 -9.00
C GLU A 82 6.88 -3.87 -9.78
N LEU A 83 6.86 -3.32 -10.99
CA LEU A 83 5.70 -3.35 -11.86
C LEU A 83 5.30 -4.79 -12.23
N SER A 84 6.26 -5.68 -12.49
CA SER A 84 5.98 -7.08 -12.84
C SER A 84 5.33 -7.81 -11.65
N TRP A 85 5.88 -7.66 -10.45
CA TRP A 85 5.35 -8.32 -9.25
C TRP A 85 3.99 -7.77 -8.84
N ALA A 86 3.77 -6.46 -8.96
CA ALA A 86 2.47 -5.86 -8.70
C ALA A 86 1.41 -6.33 -9.71
N LYS A 87 1.76 -6.46 -10.99
CA LYS A 87 0.87 -7.00 -12.03
C LYS A 87 0.50 -8.46 -11.76
N GLU A 88 1.49 -9.30 -11.43
CA GLU A 88 1.29 -10.71 -11.09
C GLU A 88 0.27 -10.85 -9.95
N LEU A 89 0.51 -10.19 -8.82
CA LEU A 89 -0.39 -10.23 -7.67
C LEU A 89 -1.80 -9.72 -7.98
N TYR A 90 -1.91 -8.68 -8.80
CA TYR A 90 -3.20 -8.13 -9.17
C TYR A 90 -3.97 -9.02 -10.14
N ASN A 91 -3.30 -9.57 -11.16
CA ASN A 91 -3.96 -10.38 -12.18
C ASN A 91 -4.36 -11.75 -11.63
N ASP A 92 -3.48 -12.38 -10.85
CA ASP A 92 -3.67 -13.76 -10.42
C ASP A 92 -4.50 -13.85 -9.14
N HIS A 93 -4.44 -12.82 -8.29
CA HIS A 93 -5.05 -12.85 -6.96
C HIS A 93 -5.96 -11.66 -6.67
N ARG A 94 -6.08 -10.68 -7.58
CA ARG A 94 -6.81 -9.43 -7.36
C ARG A 94 -6.33 -8.68 -6.13
N LYS A 95 -5.05 -8.79 -5.81
CA LYS A 95 -4.41 -8.14 -4.65
C LYS A 95 -3.65 -6.89 -5.09
N LEU A 96 -3.83 -5.81 -4.34
CA LEU A 96 -3.22 -4.51 -4.57
C LEU A 96 -2.18 -4.22 -3.47
N ILE A 97 -0.92 -4.06 -3.85
CA ILE A 97 0.13 -3.57 -2.95
C ILE A 97 0.48 -2.15 -3.36
N ILE A 98 0.24 -1.19 -2.47
CA ILE A 98 0.46 0.25 -2.72
C ILE A 98 1.81 0.65 -2.13
N LYS A 99 2.73 1.11 -2.97
CA LYS A 99 4.04 1.62 -2.53
C LYS A 99 3.95 3.08 -2.10
N LEU A 100 4.41 3.36 -0.88
CA LEU A 100 4.59 4.72 -0.37
C LEU A 100 6.07 4.98 -0.09
N SER A 101 6.54 6.14 -0.53
CA SER A 101 7.92 6.59 -0.37
C SER A 101 8.08 7.36 0.95
N ALA A 102 9.31 7.48 1.44
CA ALA A 102 9.60 8.32 2.59
C ALA A 102 9.24 9.80 2.32
N LYS A 103 9.35 10.24 1.06
CA LYS A 103 8.97 11.60 0.63
C LYS A 103 7.47 11.85 0.69
N PHE A 104 6.66 10.83 0.43
CA PHE A 104 5.21 10.92 0.61
C PHE A 104 4.88 11.18 2.09
N LEU A 105 5.44 10.38 3.00
CA LEU A 105 5.23 10.56 4.44
C LEU A 105 5.71 11.94 4.91
N GLU A 106 6.93 12.36 4.55
CA GLU A 106 7.48 13.68 4.88
C GLU A 106 6.54 14.81 4.44
N LYS A 107 6.05 14.74 3.19
CA LYS A 107 5.13 15.73 2.61
C LYS A 107 3.81 15.79 3.36
N HIS A 108 3.21 14.66 3.68
CA HIS A 108 1.89 14.61 4.32
C HIS A 108 1.93 14.88 5.81
N LEU A 109 2.97 14.44 6.53
CA LEU A 109 3.20 14.83 7.92
C LEU A 109 3.38 16.35 8.04
N ARG A 110 4.13 16.97 7.12
CA ARG A 110 4.25 18.44 7.09
C ARG A 110 2.91 19.12 6.88
N LYS A 111 2.04 18.59 6.00
CA LYS A 111 0.70 19.13 5.73
C LYS A 111 -0.28 18.90 6.88
N ALA A 112 -0.18 17.77 7.59
CA ALA A 112 -1.04 17.44 8.73
C ALA A 112 -0.89 18.42 9.90
N ARG A 113 0.26 19.11 9.99
CA ARG A 113 0.47 20.22 10.93
C ARG A 113 -0.29 21.49 10.56
N SER A 114 -0.90 21.56 9.37
CA SER A 114 -1.66 22.72 8.90
C SER A 114 -3.17 22.45 9.00
N PRO A 115 -3.95 23.31 9.66
CA PRO A 115 -5.39 23.08 9.92
C PRO A 115 -6.29 23.07 8.68
N HIS A 116 -5.76 23.36 7.49
CA HIS A 116 -6.56 23.55 6.26
C HIS A 116 -6.30 22.47 5.21
N LYS A 117 -5.45 21.48 5.50
CA LYS A 117 -4.98 20.49 4.50
C LYS A 117 -5.21 19.03 4.93
N HIS A 118 -6.29 18.78 5.66
CA HIS A 118 -6.60 17.45 6.21
C HIS A 118 -6.88 16.39 5.13
N ASP A 119 -7.43 16.78 3.97
CA ASP A 119 -7.82 15.84 2.89
C ASP A 119 -6.71 15.57 1.86
N ALA A 120 -5.54 16.20 2.02
CA ALA A 120 -4.49 16.17 1.00
C ALA A 120 -3.93 14.75 0.78
N ALA A 121 -3.84 13.94 1.85
CA ALA A 121 -3.38 12.55 1.75
C ALA A 121 -4.41 11.68 1.02
N ASP A 122 -5.70 11.81 1.36
CA ASP A 122 -6.79 11.07 0.73
C ASP A 122 -6.85 11.30 -0.78
N LYS A 123 -6.77 12.57 -1.21
CA LYS A 123 -6.73 12.94 -2.63
C LYS A 123 -5.55 12.32 -3.36
N GLU A 124 -4.36 12.39 -2.77
CA GLU A 124 -3.13 11.89 -3.40
C GLU A 124 -3.11 10.35 -3.47
N LEU A 125 -3.64 9.68 -2.46
CA LEU A 125 -3.81 8.22 -2.43
C LEU A 125 -4.82 7.73 -3.47
N ASN A 126 -5.95 8.43 -3.63
CA ASN A 126 -6.92 8.13 -4.69
C ASN A 126 -6.28 8.25 -6.07
N ASN A 127 -5.55 9.34 -6.33
CA ASN A 127 -4.83 9.54 -7.60
C ASN A 127 -3.77 8.46 -7.83
N LEU A 128 -3.10 8.00 -6.77
CA LEU A 128 -2.10 6.94 -6.86
C LEU A 128 -2.73 5.60 -7.27
N ILE A 129 -3.84 5.20 -6.65
CA ILE A 129 -4.57 3.99 -7.05
C ILE A 129 -5.07 4.12 -8.49
N ASP A 130 -5.63 5.27 -8.87
CA ASP A 130 -6.06 5.48 -10.26
C ASP A 130 -4.91 5.37 -11.26
N THR A 131 -3.72 5.86 -10.89
CA THR A 131 -2.49 5.69 -11.68
C THR A 131 -2.15 4.21 -11.83
N TYR A 132 -2.21 3.44 -10.74
CA TYR A 132 -1.96 1.99 -10.76
C TYR A 132 -2.92 1.30 -11.72
N PHE A 133 -4.22 1.58 -11.63
CA PHE A 133 -5.19 1.01 -12.55
C PHE A 133 -4.93 1.41 -14.00
N ARG A 134 -4.90 2.71 -14.29
CA ARG A 134 -4.87 3.23 -15.66
C ARG A 134 -3.57 2.93 -16.39
N GLN A 135 -2.44 2.96 -15.69
CA GLN A 135 -1.12 2.87 -16.31
C GLN A 135 -0.47 1.50 -16.12
N TYR A 136 -0.76 0.80 -15.01
CA TYR A 136 -0.02 -0.39 -14.64
C TYR A 136 -0.86 -1.67 -14.75
N LEU A 137 -2.13 -1.66 -14.33
CA LEU A 137 -2.90 -2.90 -14.10
C LEU A 137 -3.95 -3.18 -15.18
N ILE A 138 -4.30 -2.21 -16.03
CA ILE A 138 -5.07 -2.51 -17.24
C ILE A 138 -4.16 -3.30 -18.19
N SER A 139 -4.44 -4.59 -18.33
CA SER A 139 -3.96 -5.37 -19.47
C SER A 139 -4.46 -4.69 -20.74
N LYS A 140 -3.56 -4.26 -21.63
CA LYS A 140 -3.98 -3.97 -23.01
C LYS A 140 -4.64 -5.25 -23.51
N SER A 141 -5.95 -5.21 -23.81
CA SER A 141 -6.55 -6.27 -24.63
C SER A 141 -5.67 -6.44 -25.86
N ARG A 142 -5.15 -7.65 -26.04
CA ARG A 142 -4.54 -8.05 -27.30
C ARG A 142 -5.62 -8.18 -28.36
#